data_AF-A0A6J4I7E9-F1
#
_entry.id   AF-A0A6J4I7E9-F1
#
_cell.length_a   1.000
_cell.length_b   1.000
_cell.length_c   1.000
_cell.angle_alpha   90.00
_cell.angle_beta   90.00
_cell.angle_gamma   90.00
#
_symmetry.space_group_name_H-M   'P 1'
#
loop_
_entity.id
_entity.type
_entity.pdbx_description
1 polymer ?
#
loop_
_entity_poly.entity_id
_entity_poly.type
_entity_poly.pdbx_seq_one_letter_code
_entity_poly.pdbx_strand_id
1 'polypeptide(L)'
;MNDTNGRQRDGETHSPPEPYEPAGWPQAGPVGVPPGATGPSSPAAPLPRRPAVAVAAAVLGFHAAALWLLGAVWLVTALSVVGGPDEAAAKARLIGGLLLGCAVAAMLLLGGISLIRGRGRVLLLVASGVELALVLGGAAYLVVTWSDTEQVPIPAEFQSLFDLGLITVLLAFAAIVGLPALRICLAVLPSVTGWLRAESAARNAQLWSSQEGRWIPASVSRRARGSLLAVLLPIGTLALVSVLVVLTTRTITIPGALGSGGGGEYRGNSDWGRDFYQGGEPLLPPAEGGPLYVAAADADARNCYDGDMAACDALFFASPVGDVYEWYGASCAGRLDYESDGDCVGSLGSTTD
;
A
#
# COMPACT_ATOMS: atom_id res chain seq x y z
N MET A 1 -16.78 86.21 23.33
CA MET A 1 -16.24 85.80 24.65
C MET A 1 -14.76 85.53 24.44
N ASN A 2 -14.02 86.64 24.34
CA ASN A 2 -12.99 87.12 25.29
C ASN A 2 -11.69 86.31 25.15
N ASP A 3 -10.65 86.87 24.49
CA ASP A 3 -9.68 87.85 25.04
C ASP A 3 -8.98 87.32 26.31
N THR A 4 -7.67 87.39 26.53
CA THR A 4 -6.50 87.99 25.86
C THR A 4 -5.25 87.54 26.65
N ASN A 5 -4.07 87.74 26.03
CA ASN A 5 -2.79 88.11 26.66
C ASN A 5 -1.99 87.11 27.54
N GLY A 6 -0.87 86.64 26.98
CA GLY A 6 0.42 87.35 27.14
C GLY A 6 1.31 86.92 28.32
N ARG A 7 2.47 86.31 28.01
CA ARG A 7 3.79 86.75 28.50
C ARG A 7 4.95 85.92 27.92
N GLN A 8 5.95 86.65 27.46
CA GLN A 8 7.34 86.21 27.25
C GLN A 8 7.89 85.51 28.51
N ARG A 9 8.67 84.45 28.31
CA ARG A 9 9.85 84.11 29.11
C ARG A 9 10.89 83.46 28.21
N ASP A 10 11.88 84.26 27.88
CA ASP A 10 13.30 84.05 28.18
C ASP A 10 13.87 82.66 27.91
N GLY A 11 14.83 82.65 26.99
CA GLY A 11 15.68 81.51 26.73
C GLY A 11 16.49 81.11 27.96
N GLU A 12 16.38 79.85 28.31
CA GLU A 12 17.47 79.10 28.91
C GLU A 12 17.89 78.05 27.89
N THR A 13 19.11 78.22 27.38
CA THR A 13 19.86 77.17 26.70
C THR A 13 20.06 76.02 27.68
N HIS A 14 19.09 75.11 27.74
CA HIS A 14 19.31 73.79 28.29
C HIS A 14 20.22 73.04 27.31
N SER A 15 21.51 73.00 27.65
CA SER A 15 22.39 71.95 27.15
C SER A 15 21.69 70.61 27.33
N PRO A 16 21.70 69.72 26.32
CA PRO A 16 21.16 68.39 26.50
C PRO A 16 21.85 67.77 27.72
N PRO A 17 21.10 67.07 28.61
CA PRO A 17 21.73 66.32 29.67
C PRO A 17 22.78 65.41 29.01
N GLU A 18 24.00 65.43 29.53
CA GLU A 18 25.00 64.44 29.15
C GLU A 18 24.32 63.06 29.18
N PRO A 19 24.58 62.20 28.19
CA PRO A 19 24.12 60.83 28.26
C PRO A 19 24.50 60.32 29.63
N TYR A 20 23.51 59.87 30.39
CA TYR A 20 23.76 59.16 31.64
C TYR A 20 24.68 57.99 31.29
N GLU A 21 25.98 58.16 31.52
CA GLU A 21 26.91 57.05 31.58
C GLU A 21 26.54 56.32 32.86
N PRO A 22 25.89 55.14 32.77
CA PRO A 22 25.58 54.38 33.96
C PRO A 22 26.90 54.15 34.70
N ALA A 23 26.93 54.58 35.96
CA ALA A 23 28.03 54.37 36.89
C ALA A 23 28.61 52.98 36.62
N GLY A 24 29.87 52.98 36.16
CA GLY A 24 30.49 51.85 35.49
C GLY A 24 30.03 50.55 36.11
N TRP A 25 29.30 49.75 35.34
CA TRP A 25 29.13 48.35 35.65
C TRP A 25 30.51 47.87 36.11
N PRO A 26 30.63 47.27 37.31
CA PRO A 26 31.91 46.74 37.74
C PRO A 26 32.39 45.93 36.56
N GLN A 27 33.52 46.33 35.97
CA GLN A 27 34.07 45.59 34.85
C GLN A 27 34.07 44.17 35.33
N ALA A 28 33.21 43.34 34.72
CA ALA A 28 33.10 41.96 35.08
C ALA A 28 34.46 41.41 34.71
N GLY A 29 35.37 41.43 35.68
CA GLY A 29 36.68 40.84 35.58
C GLY A 29 36.43 39.45 34.99
N PRO A 30 37.20 39.07 33.96
CA PRO A 30 36.88 37.96 33.06
C PRO A 30 36.24 36.86 33.87
N VAL A 31 34.92 36.66 33.67
CA VAL A 31 34.07 35.81 34.53
C VAL A 31 34.88 34.57 34.82
N GLY A 32 35.33 34.48 36.08
CA GLY A 32 36.36 33.55 36.47
C GLY A 32 35.92 32.17 36.02
N VAL A 33 36.62 31.64 35.01
CA VAL A 33 36.54 30.22 34.69
C VAL A 33 36.77 29.53 36.04
N PRO A 34 35.80 28.77 36.56
CA PRO A 34 35.89 28.25 37.92
C PRO A 34 37.24 27.57 38.08
N PRO A 35 38.06 27.96 39.08
CA PRO A 35 39.41 27.43 39.23
C PRO A 35 39.32 25.92 39.42
N GLY A 36 39.74 25.18 38.38
CA GLY A 36 39.50 23.73 38.23
C GLY A 36 38.93 23.32 36.88
N ALA A 37 38.37 24.25 36.10
CA ALA A 37 38.06 24.04 34.68
C ALA A 37 39.34 24.22 33.85
N THR A 38 40.33 23.35 34.05
CA THR A 38 41.33 23.07 33.02
C THR A 38 40.54 22.55 31.83
N GLY A 39 40.28 23.43 30.85
CA GLY A 39 39.50 23.11 29.68
C GLY A 39 40.05 21.81 29.08
N PRO A 40 39.23 20.76 28.92
CA PRO A 40 39.71 19.54 28.30
C PRO A 40 40.02 19.88 26.84
N SER A 41 41.27 20.21 26.56
CA SER A 41 41.85 20.21 25.22
C SER A 41 42.05 18.79 24.70
N SER A 42 41.57 17.77 25.42
CA SER A 42 41.45 16.42 24.88
C SER A 42 40.63 16.51 23.60
N PRO A 43 41.24 16.26 22.43
CA PRO A 43 40.53 16.31 21.16
C PRO A 43 39.31 15.40 21.29
N ALA A 44 38.14 15.93 20.92
CA ALA A 44 36.89 15.20 21.00
C ALA A 44 37.08 13.80 20.40
N ALA A 45 36.81 12.76 21.19
CA ALA A 45 37.00 11.40 20.74
C ALA A 45 36.29 11.22 19.38
N PRO A 46 36.97 10.64 18.38
CA PRO A 46 36.39 10.48 17.05
C PRO A 46 35.09 9.70 17.15
N LEU A 47 34.07 10.16 16.42
CA LEU A 47 32.75 9.54 16.47
C LEU A 47 32.83 8.06 16.05
N PRO A 48 32.12 7.16 16.75
CA PRO A 48 32.11 5.76 16.39
C PRO A 48 31.54 5.61 14.98
N ARG A 49 32.33 5.03 14.08
CA ARG A 49 31.87 4.74 12.71
C ARG A 49 30.69 3.77 12.76
N ARG A 50 29.66 4.05 11.96
CA ARG A 50 28.48 3.19 11.88
C ARG A 50 28.88 1.82 11.31
N PRO A 51 28.51 0.69 11.95
CA PRO A 51 28.84 -0.63 11.43
C PRO A 51 27.99 -0.93 10.18
N ALA A 52 28.62 -1.53 9.16
CA ALA A 52 27.95 -1.88 7.89
C ALA A 52 26.74 -2.81 8.12
N VAL A 53 26.82 -3.71 9.10
CA VAL A 53 25.71 -4.61 9.48
C VAL A 53 24.46 -3.88 9.95
N ALA A 54 24.58 -2.71 10.60
CA ALA A 54 23.40 -1.92 10.99
C ALA A 54 22.72 -1.29 9.76
N VAL A 55 23.52 -0.89 8.76
CA VAL A 55 22.99 -0.38 7.49
C VAL A 55 22.28 -1.50 6.73
N ALA A 56 22.89 -2.67 6.62
CA ALA A 56 22.28 -3.84 5.98
C ALA A 56 20.93 -4.21 6.64
N ALA A 57 20.87 -4.28 7.97
CA ALA A 57 19.63 -4.56 8.69
C ALA A 57 18.53 -3.53 8.39
N ALA A 58 18.88 -2.25 8.32
CA ALA A 58 17.91 -1.20 7.98
C ALA A 58 17.45 -1.27 6.52
N VAL A 59 18.35 -1.55 5.57
CA VAL A 59 18.02 -1.73 4.15
C VAL A 59 17.06 -2.92 3.95
N LEU A 60 17.28 -4.03 4.65
CA LEU A 60 16.34 -5.16 4.66
C LEU A 60 14.98 -4.77 5.26
N GLY A 61 14.96 -3.89 6.26
CA GLY A 61 13.72 -3.30 6.79
C GLY A 61 12.96 -2.49 5.74
N PHE A 62 13.66 -1.70 4.93
CA PHE A 62 13.06 -0.89 3.87
C PHE A 62 12.52 -1.74 2.72
N HIS A 63 13.26 -2.79 2.31
CA HIS A 63 12.78 -3.72 1.28
C HIS A 63 11.52 -4.45 1.74
N ALA A 64 11.51 -4.97 2.97
CA ALA A 64 10.32 -5.62 3.52
C ALA A 64 9.12 -4.66 3.59
N ALA A 65 9.34 -3.41 4.03
CA ALA A 65 8.28 -2.40 4.02
C ALA A 65 7.71 -2.16 2.61
N ALA A 66 8.58 -2.10 1.59
CA ALA A 66 8.14 -1.97 0.20
C ALA A 66 7.30 -3.18 -0.26
N LEU A 67 7.70 -4.41 0.09
CA LEU A 67 6.93 -5.62 -0.23
C LEU A 67 5.54 -5.61 0.43
N TRP A 68 5.44 -5.19 1.70
CA TRP A 68 4.14 -5.02 2.37
C TRP A 68 3.25 -3.97 1.70
N LEU A 69 3.84 -2.87 1.23
CA LEU A 69 3.08 -1.85 0.49
C LEU A 69 2.63 -2.34 -0.88
N LEU A 70 3.45 -3.12 -1.60
CA LEU A 70 3.04 -3.76 -2.84
C LEU A 70 1.92 -4.78 -2.62
N GLY A 71 2.01 -5.58 -1.55
CA GLY A 71 0.95 -6.50 -1.14
C GLY A 71 -0.35 -5.77 -0.80
N ALA A 72 -0.27 -4.61 -0.13
CA ALA A 72 -1.41 -3.73 0.14
C ALA A 72 -2.07 -3.23 -1.16
N VAL A 73 -1.29 -2.80 -2.16
CA VAL A 73 -1.82 -2.40 -3.47
C VAL A 73 -2.55 -3.57 -4.15
N TRP A 74 -1.96 -4.77 -4.13
CA TRP A 74 -2.60 -5.96 -4.67
C TRP A 74 -3.91 -6.29 -3.94
N LEU A 75 -3.95 -6.14 -2.62
CA LEU A 75 -5.16 -6.37 -1.83
C LEU A 75 -6.28 -5.37 -2.17
N VAL A 76 -5.93 -4.13 -2.49
CA VAL A 76 -6.88 -3.11 -2.99
C VAL A 76 -7.44 -3.52 -4.36
N THR A 77 -6.63 -4.10 -5.24
CA THR A 77 -7.13 -4.64 -6.51
C THR A 77 -7.99 -5.90 -6.33
N ALA A 78 -7.68 -6.75 -5.35
CA ALA A 78 -8.54 -7.88 -5.01
C ALA A 78 -9.90 -7.42 -4.48
N LEU A 79 -9.93 -6.37 -3.65
CA LEU A 79 -11.17 -5.76 -3.12
C LEU A 79 -12.16 -5.33 -4.22
N SER A 80 -11.68 -4.95 -5.41
CA SER A 80 -12.55 -4.56 -6.53
C SER A 80 -13.22 -5.73 -7.25
N VAL A 81 -12.75 -6.96 -7.06
CA VAL A 81 -13.24 -8.15 -7.79
C VAL A 81 -14.13 -9.03 -6.91
N VAL A 82 -14.11 -8.84 -5.58
CA VAL A 82 -14.94 -9.62 -4.66
C VAL A 82 -16.42 -9.19 -4.74
N GLY A 83 -17.26 -10.09 -5.25
CA GLY A 83 -18.72 -10.07 -5.13
C GLY A 83 -19.25 -11.40 -4.56
N GLY A 84 -20.53 -11.44 -4.15
CA GLY A 84 -21.20 -12.67 -3.69
C GLY A 84 -21.93 -12.53 -2.34
N PRO A 85 -22.57 -13.60 -1.86
CA PRO A 85 -23.43 -13.55 -0.66
C PRO A 85 -22.68 -13.17 0.63
N ASP A 86 -21.35 -13.40 0.68
CA ASP A 86 -20.48 -13.06 1.82
C ASP A 86 -19.61 -11.81 1.59
N GLU A 87 -19.99 -10.95 0.62
CA GLU A 87 -19.20 -9.79 0.19
C GLU A 87 -18.75 -8.90 1.35
N ALA A 88 -19.64 -8.59 2.29
CA ALA A 88 -19.33 -7.71 3.42
C ALA A 88 -18.23 -8.31 4.33
N ALA A 89 -18.31 -9.61 4.63
CA ALA A 89 -17.32 -10.29 5.46
C ALA A 89 -15.97 -10.40 4.74
N ALA A 90 -15.99 -10.71 3.45
CA ALA A 90 -14.79 -10.77 2.62
C ALA A 90 -14.11 -9.38 2.53
N LYS A 91 -14.87 -8.32 2.24
CA LYS A 91 -14.37 -6.94 2.22
C LYS A 91 -13.80 -6.51 3.57
N ALA A 92 -14.45 -6.84 4.68
CA ALA A 92 -13.96 -6.52 6.01
C ALA A 92 -12.60 -7.20 6.31
N ARG A 93 -12.44 -8.49 5.95
CA ARG A 93 -11.16 -9.21 6.09
C ARG A 93 -10.06 -8.56 5.27
N LEU A 94 -10.36 -8.18 4.02
CA LEU A 94 -9.40 -7.50 3.14
C LEU A 94 -9.03 -6.13 3.70
N ILE A 95 -9.98 -5.30 4.12
CA ILE A 95 -9.67 -3.99 4.76
C ILE A 95 -8.78 -4.18 6.00
N GLY A 96 -9.08 -5.19 6.83
CA GLY A 96 -8.24 -5.53 7.98
C GLY A 96 -6.81 -5.90 7.59
N GLY A 97 -6.64 -6.75 6.56
CA GLY A 97 -5.33 -7.12 6.03
C GLY A 97 -4.55 -5.92 5.47
N LEU A 98 -5.24 -5.00 4.79
CA LEU A 98 -4.65 -3.78 4.25
C LEU A 98 -4.09 -2.89 5.37
N LEU A 99 -4.91 -2.59 6.38
CA LEU A 99 -4.49 -1.74 7.50
C LEU A 99 -3.34 -2.36 8.28
N LEU A 100 -3.39 -3.68 8.51
CA LEU A 100 -2.31 -4.42 9.17
C LEU A 100 -1.01 -4.35 8.37
N GLY A 101 -1.07 -4.58 7.06
CA GLY A 101 0.10 -4.51 6.18
C GLY A 101 0.74 -3.12 6.16
N CYS A 102 -0.07 -2.07 6.07
CA CYS A 102 0.42 -0.69 6.16
C CYS A 102 1.06 -0.38 7.53
N ALA A 103 0.48 -0.87 8.62
CA ALA A 103 1.03 -0.68 9.96
C ALA A 103 2.40 -1.37 10.12
N VAL A 104 2.53 -2.61 9.63
CA VAL A 104 3.81 -3.35 9.62
C VAL A 104 4.85 -2.61 8.78
N ALA A 105 4.49 -2.18 7.56
CA ALA A 105 5.39 -1.39 6.71
C ALA A 105 5.89 -0.12 7.41
N ALA A 106 4.98 0.63 8.06
CA ALA A 106 5.35 1.83 8.80
C ALA A 106 6.30 1.55 9.97
N MET A 107 6.04 0.49 10.75
CA MET A 107 6.92 0.08 11.84
C MET A 107 8.32 -0.33 11.35
N LEU A 108 8.41 -1.01 10.20
CA LEU A 108 9.68 -1.40 9.57
C LEU A 108 10.48 -0.19 9.10
N LEU A 109 9.83 0.79 8.43
CA LEU A 109 10.46 2.04 8.01
C LEU A 109 10.97 2.82 9.22
N LEU A 110 10.13 3.05 10.23
CA LEU A 110 10.50 3.77 11.45
C LEU A 110 11.60 3.05 12.23
N GLY A 111 11.53 1.71 12.30
CA GLY A 111 12.54 0.87 12.92
C GLY A 111 13.90 0.99 12.23
N GLY A 112 13.95 0.92 10.90
CA GLY A 112 15.16 1.08 10.11
C GLY A 112 15.78 2.48 10.27
N ILE A 113 14.94 3.52 10.24
CA ILE A 113 15.38 4.92 10.46
C ILE A 113 15.91 5.11 11.89
N SER A 114 15.21 4.57 12.90
CA SER A 114 15.65 4.62 14.30
C SER A 114 17.00 3.95 14.49
N LEU A 115 17.19 2.77 13.88
CA LEU A 115 18.45 2.04 13.93
C LEU A 115 19.58 2.85 13.30
N ILE A 116 19.40 3.36 12.08
CA ILE A 116 20.40 4.17 11.37
C ILE A 116 20.76 5.43 12.17
N ARG A 117 19.77 6.11 12.75
CA ARG A 117 20.02 7.30 13.58
C ARG A 117 20.63 6.97 14.95
N GLY A 118 20.85 5.70 15.24
CA GLY A 118 21.41 5.21 16.48
C GLY A 118 20.49 5.42 17.68
N ARG A 119 19.19 5.69 17.46
CA ARG A 119 18.20 5.95 18.53
C ARG A 119 17.81 4.67 19.27
N GLY A 120 17.95 3.53 18.61
CA GLY A 120 17.68 2.22 19.19
C GLY A 120 17.26 1.22 18.13
N ARG A 121 17.31 -0.06 18.50
CA ARG A 121 16.96 -1.21 17.64
C ARG A 121 15.61 -1.85 17.97
N VAL A 122 15.02 -1.51 19.12
CA VAL A 122 13.85 -2.20 19.67
C VAL A 122 12.69 -2.19 18.68
N LEU A 123 12.37 -1.03 18.10
CA LEU A 123 11.27 -0.91 17.14
C LEU A 123 11.46 -1.81 15.90
N LEU A 124 12.68 -1.90 15.35
CA LEU A 124 12.97 -2.78 14.23
C LEU A 124 12.84 -4.26 14.61
N LEU A 125 13.28 -4.65 15.80
CA LEU A 125 13.17 -6.03 16.29
C LEU A 125 11.70 -6.43 16.49
N VAL A 126 10.89 -5.56 17.12
CA VAL A 126 9.46 -5.79 17.32
C VAL A 126 8.76 -5.90 15.97
N ALA A 127 8.98 -4.95 15.06
CA ALA A 127 8.41 -4.99 13.71
C ALA A 127 8.79 -6.27 12.95
N SER A 128 10.04 -6.73 13.10
CA SER A 128 10.50 -7.97 12.48
C SER A 128 9.90 -9.22 13.08
N GLY A 129 9.69 -9.25 14.39
CA GLY A 129 9.02 -10.35 15.07
C GLY A 129 7.55 -10.45 14.66
N VAL A 130 6.85 -9.30 14.59
CA VAL A 130 5.46 -9.23 14.11
C VAL A 130 5.37 -9.69 12.66
N GLU A 131 6.24 -9.19 11.78
CA GLU A 131 6.29 -9.63 10.38
C GLU A 131 6.50 -11.14 10.27
N LEU A 132 7.50 -11.69 10.97
CA LEU A 132 7.78 -13.12 10.95
C LEU A 132 6.58 -13.95 11.44
N ALA A 133 5.92 -13.52 12.51
CA ALA A 133 4.74 -14.19 13.05
C ALA A 133 3.56 -14.18 12.05
N LEU A 134 3.34 -13.06 11.36
CA LEU A 134 2.29 -12.95 10.34
C LEU A 134 2.57 -13.83 9.13
N VAL A 135 3.82 -13.88 8.65
CA VAL A 135 4.22 -14.76 7.54
C VAL A 135 4.01 -16.22 7.91
N LEU A 136 4.49 -16.63 9.10
CA LEU A 136 4.33 -18.02 9.56
C LEU A 136 2.87 -18.39 9.81
N GLY A 137 2.09 -17.48 10.41
CA GLY A 137 0.65 -17.68 10.62
C GLY A 137 -0.13 -17.76 9.31
N GLY A 138 0.20 -16.90 8.34
CA GLY A 138 -0.40 -16.93 7.01
C GLY A 138 -0.08 -18.22 6.24
N ALA A 139 1.16 -18.71 6.34
CA ALA A 139 1.52 -19.99 5.73
C ALA A 139 0.85 -21.18 6.43
N ALA A 140 0.78 -21.19 7.76
CA ALA A 140 0.04 -22.23 8.48
C ALA A 140 -1.45 -22.22 8.09
N TYR A 141 -2.07 -21.04 7.98
CA TYR A 141 -3.44 -20.89 7.50
C TYR A 141 -3.60 -21.46 6.08
N LEU A 142 -2.70 -21.09 5.15
CA LEU A 142 -2.74 -21.59 3.78
C LEU A 142 -2.63 -23.12 3.73
N VAL A 143 -1.73 -23.72 4.50
CA VAL A 143 -1.58 -25.18 4.57
C VAL A 143 -2.87 -25.85 5.06
N VAL A 144 -3.51 -25.30 6.09
CA VAL A 144 -4.78 -25.83 6.63
C VAL A 144 -5.92 -25.69 5.62
N THR A 145 -6.02 -24.55 4.94
CA THR A 145 -7.09 -24.36 3.94
C THR A 145 -6.84 -25.12 2.64
N TRP A 146 -5.57 -25.39 2.31
CA TRP A 146 -5.21 -26.15 1.11
C TRP A 146 -5.60 -27.62 1.24
N SER A 147 -5.45 -28.21 2.43
CA SER A 147 -5.82 -29.62 2.64
C SER A 147 -7.31 -29.88 2.40
N ASP A 148 -8.16 -28.87 2.55
CA ASP A 148 -9.61 -29.01 2.30
C ASP A 148 -9.94 -28.98 0.79
N THR A 149 -9.01 -28.54 -0.06
CA THR A 149 -9.20 -28.42 -1.52
C THR A 149 -8.73 -29.63 -2.34
N GLU A 150 -8.33 -30.73 -1.68
CA GLU A 150 -7.66 -31.91 -2.29
C GLU A 150 -8.49 -32.76 -3.29
N GLN A 151 -9.57 -32.26 -3.88
CA GLN A 151 -10.40 -33.03 -4.82
C GLN A 151 -10.40 -32.54 -6.28
N VAL A 152 -9.45 -31.70 -6.68
CA VAL A 152 -9.31 -31.36 -8.11
C VAL A 152 -8.27 -32.29 -8.76
N PRO A 153 -8.69 -33.33 -9.51
CA PRO A 153 -7.75 -34.16 -10.26
C PRO A 153 -7.01 -33.31 -11.29
N ILE A 154 -5.70 -33.16 -11.12
CA ILE A 154 -4.84 -32.45 -12.07
C ILE A 154 -4.54 -33.41 -13.23
N PRO A 155 -4.82 -33.04 -14.49
CA PRO A 155 -4.44 -33.87 -15.64
C PRO A 155 -2.93 -34.08 -15.70
N ALA A 156 -2.49 -35.29 -16.07
CA ALA A 156 -1.07 -35.70 -16.02
C ALA A 156 -0.13 -34.79 -16.84
N GLU A 157 -0.65 -34.11 -17.87
CA GLU A 157 0.09 -33.15 -18.69
C GLU A 157 0.48 -31.87 -17.95
N PHE A 158 -0.20 -31.52 -16.85
CA PHE A 158 0.10 -30.35 -16.02
C PHE A 158 0.94 -30.67 -14.77
N GLN A 159 1.24 -31.94 -14.51
CA GLN A 159 1.98 -32.38 -13.32
C GLN A 159 3.37 -31.72 -13.23
N SER A 160 4.09 -31.61 -14.35
CA SER A 160 5.44 -31.01 -14.39
C SER A 160 5.44 -29.50 -14.14
N LEU A 161 4.41 -28.79 -14.61
CA LEU A 161 4.17 -27.38 -14.34
C LEU A 161 3.81 -27.17 -12.86
N PHE A 162 3.03 -28.09 -12.29
CA PHE A 162 2.68 -28.08 -10.87
C PHE A 162 3.92 -28.28 -9.98
N ASP A 163 4.79 -29.24 -10.31
CA ASP A 163 6.04 -29.49 -9.57
C ASP A 163 6.98 -28.28 -9.59
N LEU A 164 7.13 -27.61 -10.75
CA LEU A 164 7.93 -26.39 -10.86
C LEU A 164 7.29 -25.22 -10.08
N GLY A 165 5.96 -25.12 -10.13
CA GLY A 165 5.18 -24.15 -9.36
C GLY A 165 5.40 -24.32 -7.86
N LEU A 166 5.33 -25.56 -7.36
CA LEU A 166 5.55 -25.88 -5.95
C LEU A 166 6.96 -25.49 -5.48
N ILE A 167 8.00 -25.82 -6.25
CA ILE A 167 9.38 -25.41 -5.93
C ILE A 167 9.49 -23.89 -5.86
N THR A 168 8.88 -23.18 -6.80
CA THR A 168 8.88 -21.70 -6.84
C THR A 168 8.20 -21.12 -5.60
N VAL A 169 7.06 -21.68 -5.19
CA VAL A 169 6.33 -21.28 -3.98
C VAL A 169 7.15 -21.54 -2.72
N LEU A 170 7.81 -22.71 -2.62
CA LEU A 170 8.65 -23.04 -1.47
C LEU A 170 9.88 -22.12 -1.38
N LEU A 171 10.52 -21.79 -2.49
CA LEU A 171 11.64 -20.85 -2.52
C LEU A 171 11.19 -19.43 -2.15
N ALA A 172 10.06 -18.98 -2.68
CA ALA A 172 9.48 -17.69 -2.32
C ALA A 172 9.16 -17.64 -0.82
N PHE A 173 8.55 -18.70 -0.28
CA PHE A 173 8.26 -18.81 1.15
C PHE A 173 9.53 -18.78 2.00
N ALA A 174 10.56 -19.55 1.62
CA ALA A 174 11.85 -19.54 2.31
C ALA A 174 12.50 -18.15 2.31
N ALA A 175 12.40 -17.40 1.20
CA ALA A 175 12.88 -16.03 1.12
C ALA A 175 12.07 -15.09 2.04
N ILE A 176 10.74 -15.18 2.03
CA ILE A 176 9.84 -14.34 2.84
C ILE A 176 10.09 -14.58 4.35
N VAL A 177 10.35 -15.82 4.77
CA VAL A 177 10.69 -16.15 6.17
C VAL A 177 12.15 -15.81 6.51
N GLY A 178 13.07 -16.06 5.59
CA GLY A 178 14.50 -15.88 5.80
C GLY A 178 14.92 -14.42 5.98
N LEU A 179 14.30 -13.49 5.24
CA LEU A 179 14.61 -12.05 5.31
C LEU A 179 14.38 -11.42 6.69
N PRO A 180 13.22 -11.55 7.36
CA PRO A 180 13.02 -11.00 8.70
C PRO A 180 13.91 -11.68 9.74
N ALA A 181 14.15 -12.99 9.63
CA ALA A 181 15.08 -13.70 10.53
C ALA A 181 16.52 -13.18 10.39
N LEU A 182 17.02 -13.04 9.16
CA LEU A 182 18.33 -12.46 8.87
C LEU A 182 18.44 -11.04 9.43
N ARG A 183 17.40 -10.22 9.24
CA ARG A 183 17.34 -8.85 9.75
C ARG A 183 17.41 -8.79 11.29
N ILE A 184 16.70 -9.68 11.98
CA ILE A 184 16.78 -9.82 13.45
C ILE A 184 18.21 -10.17 13.85
N CYS A 185 18.81 -11.20 13.23
CA CYS A 185 20.17 -11.62 13.52
C CYS A 185 21.17 -10.45 13.38
N LEU A 186 21.12 -9.72 12.26
CA LEU A 186 22.00 -8.56 12.01
C LEU A 186 21.79 -7.44 13.05
N ALA A 187 20.55 -7.14 13.42
CA ALA A 187 20.23 -6.10 14.40
C ALA A 187 20.63 -6.49 15.84
N VAL A 188 20.70 -7.79 16.15
CA VAL A 188 21.08 -8.32 17.46
C VAL A 188 22.60 -8.32 17.69
N LEU A 189 23.41 -8.34 16.60
CA LEU A 189 24.87 -8.47 16.66
C LEU A 189 25.55 -7.55 17.69
N PRO A 190 26.60 -8.03 18.39
CA PRO A 190 27.33 -7.25 19.39
C PRO A 190 27.90 -5.93 18.88
N SER A 191 28.37 -5.91 17.62
CA SER A 191 28.89 -4.69 16.97
C SER A 191 27.85 -3.57 16.90
N VAL A 192 26.59 -3.92 16.62
CA VAL A 192 25.46 -2.98 16.60
C VAL A 192 25.14 -2.50 18.02
N THR A 193 25.16 -3.40 19.02
CA THR A 193 24.94 -2.99 20.43
C THR A 193 26.01 -2.05 20.95
N GLY A 194 27.28 -2.34 20.68
CA GLY A 194 28.41 -1.52 21.11
C GLY A 194 28.33 -0.14 20.48
N TRP A 195 28.03 -0.09 19.18
CA TRP A 195 27.79 1.17 18.48
C TRP A 195 26.61 1.96 19.07
N LEU A 196 25.46 1.34 19.31
CA LEU A 196 24.29 2.02 19.90
C LEU A 196 24.57 2.56 21.31
N ARG A 197 25.32 1.81 22.14
CA ARG A 197 25.73 2.27 23.47
C ARG A 197 26.68 3.45 23.38
N ALA A 198 27.69 3.38 22.50
CA ALA A 198 28.64 4.47 22.27
C ALA A 198 27.94 5.73 21.75
N GLU A 199 27.01 5.58 20.80
CA GLU A 199 26.23 6.70 20.27
C GLU A 199 25.29 7.29 21.32
N SER A 200 24.68 6.46 22.18
CA SER A 200 23.86 6.93 23.30
C SER A 200 24.69 7.70 24.33
N ALA A 201 25.89 7.21 24.66
CA ALA A 201 26.82 7.91 25.54
C ALA A 201 27.24 9.26 24.93
N ALA A 202 27.57 9.29 23.64
CA ALA A 202 27.95 10.51 22.93
C ALA A 202 26.81 11.55 22.86
N ARG A 203 25.55 11.12 22.77
CA ARG A 203 24.39 12.04 22.81
C ARG A 203 24.11 12.60 24.20
N ASN A 204 24.34 11.80 25.24
CA ASN A 204 24.12 12.19 26.62
C ASN A 204 25.33 12.95 27.20
N ALA A 205 26.47 12.96 26.50
CA ALA A 205 27.61 13.78 26.84
C ALA A 205 27.21 15.26 26.86
N GLN A 206 27.57 15.93 27.95
CA GLN A 206 27.40 17.37 28.08
C GLN A 206 28.63 18.06 27.52
N LEU A 207 28.41 19.10 26.72
CA LEU A 207 29.48 19.97 26.20
C LEU A 207 29.34 21.33 26.86
N TRP A 208 30.44 21.87 27.35
CA TRP A 208 30.46 23.23 27.88
C TRP A 208 30.33 24.20 26.71
N SER A 209 29.30 25.05 26.71
CA SER A 209 29.15 26.14 25.76
C SER A 209 29.73 27.41 26.36
N SER A 210 30.82 27.92 25.78
CA SER A 210 31.38 29.22 26.18
C SER A 210 30.43 30.37 25.89
N GLN A 211 29.59 30.27 24.86
CA GLN A 211 28.62 31.30 24.52
C GLN A 211 27.45 31.38 25.52
N GLU A 212 26.98 30.23 26.02
CA GLU A 212 25.86 30.20 26.96
C GLU A 212 26.30 30.18 28.43
N GLY A 213 27.61 30.05 28.70
CA GLY A 213 28.16 29.94 30.06
C GLY A 213 27.59 28.75 30.84
N ARG A 214 27.13 27.69 30.15
CA ARG A 214 26.52 26.51 30.75
C ARG A 214 26.82 25.24 29.96
N TRP A 215 26.65 24.11 30.62
CA TRP A 215 26.66 22.79 29.97
C TRP A 215 25.39 22.62 29.13
N ILE A 216 25.56 22.39 27.83
CA ILE A 216 24.48 22.05 26.91
C ILE A 216 24.62 20.59 26.46
N PRO A 217 23.51 19.86 26.29
CA PRO A 217 23.58 18.51 25.75
C PRO A 217 24.09 18.55 24.31
N ALA A 218 25.04 17.66 23.98
CA ALA A 218 25.66 17.58 22.65
C ALA A 218 24.66 17.30 21.52
N SER A 219 23.43 16.90 21.85
CA SER A 219 22.35 16.63 20.92
C SER A 219 21.78 17.89 20.24
N VAL A 220 21.90 19.07 20.85
CA VAL A 220 21.29 20.31 20.32
C VAL A 220 22.02 20.82 19.07
N SER A 221 23.33 20.62 18.96
CA SER A 221 24.11 21.05 17.79
C SER A 221 23.97 20.14 16.55
N ARG A 222 23.43 18.92 16.72
CA ARG A 222 23.38 17.89 15.68
C ARG A 222 22.01 17.75 14.98
N ARG A 223 21.29 18.85 14.82
CA ARG A 223 20.04 18.87 14.03
C ARG A 223 20.37 18.80 12.53
N ALA A 224 20.65 17.59 12.03
CA ALA A 224 20.94 17.30 10.63
C ALA A 224 19.72 17.56 9.74
N ARG A 225 19.58 18.79 9.24
CA ARG A 225 18.48 19.24 8.35
C ARG A 225 18.41 18.48 7.01
N GLY A 226 19.45 17.73 6.61
CA GLY A 226 19.48 17.04 5.31
C GLY A 226 18.97 15.60 5.28
N SER A 227 18.85 14.91 6.43
CA SER A 227 18.59 13.46 6.43
C SER A 227 17.11 13.06 6.44
N LEU A 228 16.19 14.04 6.53
CA LEU A 228 14.77 13.78 6.40
C LEU A 228 14.36 13.67 4.92
N LEU A 229 14.90 14.54 4.06
CA LEU A 229 14.56 14.59 2.64
C LEU A 229 14.99 13.31 1.90
N ALA A 230 16.20 12.80 2.18
CA ALA A 230 16.72 11.58 1.53
C ALA A 230 15.92 10.30 1.87
N VAL A 231 15.22 10.29 3.00
CA VAL A 231 14.38 9.16 3.42
C VAL A 231 12.94 9.32 2.95
N LEU A 232 12.43 10.55 2.92
CA LEU A 232 11.07 10.82 2.47
C LEU A 232 10.91 10.75 0.96
N LEU A 233 11.96 10.98 0.17
CA LEU A 233 11.91 10.93 -1.29
C LEU A 233 11.46 9.54 -1.82
N PRO A 234 12.10 8.40 -1.46
CA PRO A 234 11.67 7.09 -1.94
C PRO A 234 10.30 6.66 -1.43
N ILE A 235 9.92 7.06 -0.21
CA ILE A 235 8.58 6.80 0.35
C ILE A 235 7.51 7.59 -0.40
N GLY A 236 7.76 8.87 -0.68
CA GLY A 236 6.88 9.72 -1.46
C GLY A 236 6.71 9.21 -2.90
N THR A 237 7.79 8.74 -3.54
CA THR A 237 7.69 8.14 -4.88
C THR A 237 6.90 6.84 -4.88
N LEU A 238 7.09 5.95 -3.89
CA LEU A 238 6.32 4.70 -3.80
C LEU A 238 4.83 4.96 -3.53
N ALA A 239 4.52 5.92 -2.65
CA ALA A 239 3.14 6.33 -2.40
C ALA A 239 2.49 6.95 -3.64
N LEU A 240 3.21 7.83 -4.35
CA LEU A 240 2.74 8.43 -5.60
C LEU A 240 2.50 7.36 -6.67
N VAL A 241 3.44 6.43 -6.87
CA VAL A 241 3.29 5.33 -7.83
C VAL A 241 2.10 4.44 -7.45
N SER A 242 1.92 4.13 -6.17
CA SER A 242 0.76 3.33 -5.70
C SER A 242 -0.57 4.03 -5.97
N VAL A 243 -0.65 5.34 -5.69
CA VAL A 243 -1.83 6.15 -6.03
C VAL A 243 -2.04 6.20 -7.55
N LEU A 244 -0.97 6.37 -8.33
CA LEU A 244 -1.04 6.39 -9.79
C LEU A 244 -1.57 5.05 -10.32
N VAL A 245 -1.08 3.92 -9.80
CA VAL A 245 -1.54 2.57 -10.17
C VAL A 245 -3.02 2.42 -9.87
N VAL A 246 -3.49 2.79 -8.67
CA VAL A 246 -4.91 2.73 -8.29
C VAL A 246 -5.78 3.64 -9.17
N LEU A 247 -5.29 4.83 -9.55
CA LEU A 247 -6.00 5.71 -10.47
C LEU A 247 -6.04 5.14 -11.88
N THR A 248 -4.98 4.49 -12.34
CA THR A 248 -4.92 3.87 -13.68
C THR A 248 -5.69 2.55 -13.79
N THR A 249 -5.82 1.77 -12.71
CA THR A 249 -6.61 0.53 -12.72
C THR A 249 -8.11 0.82 -12.80
N ARG A 250 -8.59 1.98 -12.32
CA ARG A 250 -9.96 2.44 -12.58
C ARG A 250 -10.24 2.77 -14.05
N THR A 251 -9.21 3.02 -14.85
CA THR A 251 -9.35 3.38 -16.27
C THR A 251 -9.20 2.19 -17.23
N ILE A 252 -8.86 1.00 -16.75
CA ILE A 252 -8.98 -0.24 -17.53
C ILE A 252 -10.37 -0.86 -17.27
N THR A 253 -11.41 -0.05 -17.35
CA THR A 253 -12.73 -0.55 -17.73
C THR A 253 -12.66 -0.74 -19.24
N ILE A 254 -12.66 -1.98 -19.72
CA ILE A 254 -12.84 -2.30 -21.14
C ILE A 254 -14.10 -1.55 -21.57
N PRO A 255 -14.00 -0.55 -22.47
CA PRO A 255 -15.17 0.16 -22.95
C PRO A 255 -15.94 -0.81 -23.85
N GLY A 256 -16.95 -1.48 -23.28
CA GLY A 256 -17.81 -2.39 -24.05
C GLY A 256 -18.70 -3.33 -23.24
N ALA A 257 -18.36 -3.68 -22.00
CA ALA A 257 -19.18 -4.54 -21.16
C ALA A 257 -19.72 -3.77 -19.95
N LEU A 258 -20.97 -4.05 -19.55
CA LEU A 258 -21.78 -3.42 -18.50
C LEU A 258 -22.76 -2.34 -18.98
N GLY A 259 -23.71 -2.78 -19.83
CA GLY A 259 -25.10 -2.48 -19.50
C GLY A 259 -25.41 -3.14 -18.16
N SER A 260 -25.70 -2.33 -17.15
CA SER A 260 -26.21 -2.76 -15.84
C SER A 260 -27.66 -3.27 -16.03
N GLY A 261 -27.83 -4.45 -16.59
CA GLY A 261 -29.13 -5.11 -16.81
C GLY A 261 -29.33 -6.27 -15.84
N GLY A 262 -30.41 -6.22 -15.06
CA GLY A 262 -31.10 -7.35 -14.40
C GLY A 262 -30.34 -8.13 -13.31
N GLY A 263 -30.79 -8.04 -12.06
CA GLY A 263 -30.19 -8.69 -10.89
C GLY A 263 -30.39 -10.21 -10.76
N GLY A 264 -30.35 -10.97 -11.86
CA GLY A 264 -30.40 -12.43 -11.85
C GLY A 264 -29.02 -13.06 -11.95
N GLU A 265 -28.71 -14.03 -11.10
CA GLU A 265 -27.50 -14.85 -11.22
C GLU A 265 -27.70 -15.89 -12.34
N TYR A 266 -26.75 -15.97 -13.29
CA TYR A 266 -26.73 -17.01 -14.30
C TYR A 266 -26.38 -18.36 -13.66
N ARG A 267 -27.21 -19.39 -13.90
CA ARG A 267 -27.09 -20.76 -13.38
C ARG A 267 -26.52 -21.77 -14.39
N GLY A 268 -26.32 -21.38 -15.65
CA GLY A 268 -25.70 -22.23 -16.66
C GLY A 268 -24.18 -22.35 -16.50
N ASN A 269 -23.56 -23.21 -17.32
CA ASN A 269 -22.13 -23.54 -17.22
C ASN A 269 -21.25 -22.87 -18.28
N SER A 270 -21.82 -22.18 -19.28
CA SER A 270 -20.99 -21.47 -20.26
C SER A 270 -20.37 -20.18 -19.71
N ASP A 271 -19.16 -19.90 -20.18
CA ASP A 271 -18.50 -18.61 -19.97
C ASP A 271 -19.29 -17.46 -20.63
N TRP A 272 -19.99 -17.75 -21.75
CA TRP A 272 -20.86 -16.79 -22.42
C TRP A 272 -21.96 -16.27 -21.49
N GLY A 273 -22.68 -17.14 -20.79
CA GLY A 273 -23.73 -16.68 -19.89
C GLY A 273 -23.24 -15.90 -18.69
N ARG A 274 -22.04 -16.23 -18.17
CA ARG A 274 -21.40 -15.45 -17.11
C ARG A 274 -21.06 -14.03 -17.53
N ASP A 275 -20.67 -13.83 -18.79
CA ASP A 275 -20.23 -12.54 -19.30
C ASP A 275 -21.37 -11.69 -19.89
N PHE A 276 -22.40 -12.33 -20.45
CA PHE A 276 -23.43 -11.66 -21.25
C PHE A 276 -24.83 -11.65 -20.65
N TYR A 277 -25.17 -12.53 -19.68
CA TYR A 277 -26.53 -12.58 -19.13
C TYR A 277 -26.92 -11.27 -18.42
N GLN A 278 -28.11 -10.75 -18.75
CA GLN A 278 -28.63 -9.47 -18.23
C GLN A 278 -29.91 -9.66 -17.40
N GLY A 279 -29.96 -10.73 -16.60
CA GLY A 279 -31.05 -10.98 -15.65
C GLY A 279 -32.42 -11.23 -16.32
N GLY A 280 -32.42 -11.87 -17.49
CA GLY A 280 -33.63 -12.25 -18.22
C GLY A 280 -34.07 -11.25 -19.30
N GLU A 281 -33.39 -10.10 -19.41
CA GLU A 281 -33.61 -9.19 -20.53
C GLU A 281 -33.05 -9.78 -21.83
N PRO A 282 -33.80 -9.71 -22.96
CA PRO A 282 -33.31 -10.20 -24.22
C PRO A 282 -32.07 -9.43 -24.67
N LEU A 283 -31.04 -10.16 -25.07
CA LEU A 283 -29.75 -9.62 -25.48
C LEU A 283 -29.78 -9.31 -26.97
N LEU A 284 -29.27 -8.16 -27.38
CA LEU A 284 -29.11 -7.88 -28.82
C LEU A 284 -28.19 -8.92 -29.46
N PRO A 285 -28.52 -9.43 -30.66
CA PRO A 285 -27.63 -10.35 -31.38
C PRO A 285 -26.32 -9.65 -31.75
N PRO A 286 -25.21 -10.39 -31.97
CA PRO A 286 -23.94 -9.80 -32.38
C PRO A 286 -24.09 -8.91 -33.62
N ALA A 287 -23.59 -7.68 -33.55
CA ALA A 287 -23.75 -6.70 -34.61
C ALA A 287 -22.98 -7.08 -35.88
N GLU A 288 -23.56 -6.78 -37.05
CA GLU A 288 -22.92 -7.00 -38.36
C GLU A 288 -21.53 -6.34 -38.42
N GLY A 289 -20.53 -7.11 -38.84
CA GLY A 289 -19.13 -6.69 -38.89
C GLY A 289 -18.36 -6.82 -37.56
N GLY A 290 -19.03 -7.23 -36.47
CA GLY A 290 -18.39 -7.56 -35.20
C GLY A 290 -17.59 -8.89 -35.23
N PRO A 291 -16.67 -9.10 -34.30
CA PRO A 291 -15.82 -10.30 -34.25
C PRO A 291 -16.60 -11.59 -33.96
N LEU A 292 -17.80 -11.48 -33.38
CA LEU A 292 -18.70 -12.58 -33.06
C LEU A 292 -19.85 -12.72 -34.07
N TYR A 293 -19.82 -11.97 -35.17
CA TYR A 293 -20.89 -11.98 -36.16
C TYR A 293 -20.76 -13.16 -37.13
N VAL A 294 -21.85 -13.90 -37.33
CA VAL A 294 -21.94 -14.99 -38.30
C VAL A 294 -23.17 -14.76 -39.17
N ALA A 295 -22.97 -14.45 -40.45
CA ALA A 295 -24.05 -14.06 -41.36
C ALA A 295 -25.14 -15.14 -41.53
N ALA A 296 -24.78 -16.42 -41.40
CA ALA A 296 -25.75 -17.51 -41.50
C ALA A 296 -26.69 -17.60 -40.28
N ALA A 297 -26.28 -17.06 -39.13
CA ALA A 297 -27.01 -17.12 -37.87
C ALA A 297 -27.84 -15.85 -37.58
N ASP A 298 -27.55 -14.74 -38.29
CA ASP A 298 -28.12 -13.42 -38.02
C ASP A 298 -29.65 -13.36 -38.13
N ALA A 299 -30.24 -14.04 -39.13
CA ALA A 299 -31.69 -14.04 -39.31
C ALA A 299 -32.41 -14.71 -38.12
N ASP A 300 -31.96 -15.90 -37.71
CA ASP A 300 -32.56 -16.63 -36.60
C ASP A 300 -32.28 -15.93 -35.26
N ALA A 301 -31.10 -15.33 -35.08
CA ALA A 301 -30.76 -14.56 -33.88
C ALA A 301 -31.64 -13.30 -33.71
N ARG A 302 -31.95 -12.59 -34.81
CA ARG A 302 -32.89 -11.45 -34.77
C ARG A 302 -34.32 -11.89 -34.46
N ASN A 303 -34.81 -12.96 -35.09
CA ASN A 303 -36.14 -13.49 -34.80
C ASN A 303 -36.24 -13.99 -33.34
N CYS A 304 -35.19 -14.65 -32.84
CA CYS A 304 -35.09 -15.08 -31.46
C CYS A 304 -35.14 -13.90 -30.47
N TYR A 305 -34.38 -12.83 -30.76
CA TYR A 305 -34.44 -11.57 -29.99
C TYR A 305 -35.85 -10.98 -29.97
N ASP A 306 -36.49 -10.91 -31.14
CA ASP A 306 -37.85 -10.39 -31.34
C ASP A 306 -38.95 -11.28 -30.71
N GLY A 307 -38.58 -12.41 -30.10
CA GLY A 307 -39.46 -13.23 -29.27
C GLY A 307 -39.96 -14.52 -29.91
N ASP A 308 -39.48 -14.89 -31.12
CA ASP A 308 -39.78 -16.18 -31.76
C ASP A 308 -38.89 -17.28 -31.17
N MET A 309 -39.43 -18.05 -30.23
CA MET A 309 -38.66 -19.09 -29.53
C MET A 309 -38.35 -20.28 -30.43
N ALA A 310 -39.13 -20.51 -31.50
CA ALA A 310 -38.79 -21.55 -32.47
C ALA A 310 -37.54 -21.17 -33.27
N ALA A 311 -37.33 -19.86 -33.51
CA ALA A 311 -36.07 -19.37 -34.10
C ALA A 311 -34.89 -19.53 -33.12
N CYS A 312 -35.10 -19.36 -31.81
CA CYS A 312 -34.05 -19.66 -30.81
C CYS A 312 -33.64 -21.13 -30.84
N ASP A 313 -34.62 -22.05 -30.90
CA ASP A 313 -34.36 -23.49 -30.97
C ASP A 313 -33.63 -23.85 -32.27
N ALA A 314 -34.07 -23.30 -33.41
CA ALA A 314 -33.41 -23.51 -34.69
C ALA A 314 -31.96 -23.00 -34.67
N LEU A 315 -31.73 -21.83 -34.09
CA LEU A 315 -30.41 -21.24 -33.94
C LEU A 315 -29.48 -22.12 -33.10
N PHE A 316 -29.97 -22.68 -31.98
CA PHE A 316 -29.22 -23.61 -31.15
C PHE A 316 -28.74 -24.82 -31.97
N PHE A 317 -29.66 -25.51 -32.65
CA PHE A 317 -29.32 -26.72 -33.42
C PHE A 317 -28.47 -26.45 -34.67
N ALA A 318 -28.53 -25.24 -35.22
CA ALA A 318 -27.73 -24.84 -36.38
C ALA A 318 -26.30 -24.39 -36.01
N SER A 319 -26.08 -24.02 -34.75
CA SER A 319 -24.82 -23.44 -34.29
C SER A 319 -23.75 -24.49 -33.96
N PRO A 320 -22.45 -24.21 -34.17
CA PRO A 320 -21.37 -25.08 -33.69
C PRO A 320 -21.33 -25.15 -32.15
N VAL A 321 -20.94 -26.31 -31.62
CA VAL A 321 -20.75 -26.51 -30.18
C VAL A 321 -19.67 -25.57 -29.62
N GLY A 322 -20.01 -24.87 -28.54
CA GLY A 322 -19.21 -23.88 -27.84
C GLY A 322 -19.29 -22.45 -28.41
N ASP A 323 -20.02 -22.23 -29.51
CA ASP A 323 -20.14 -20.91 -30.14
C ASP A 323 -21.13 -20.01 -29.37
N VAL A 324 -20.96 -18.68 -29.51
CA VAL A 324 -21.84 -17.69 -28.89
C VAL A 324 -23.29 -17.85 -29.34
N TYR A 325 -23.54 -18.26 -30.58
CA TYR A 325 -24.90 -18.47 -31.09
C TYR A 325 -25.56 -19.74 -30.54
N GLU A 326 -24.77 -20.77 -30.21
CA GLU A 326 -25.30 -21.96 -29.51
C GLU A 326 -25.79 -21.53 -28.12
N TRP A 327 -24.97 -20.82 -27.35
CA TRP A 327 -25.39 -20.29 -26.05
C TRP A 327 -26.58 -19.31 -26.17
N TYR A 328 -26.55 -18.43 -27.18
CA TYR A 328 -27.61 -17.43 -27.39
C TYR A 328 -28.95 -18.10 -27.70
N GLY A 329 -28.95 -19.16 -28.52
CA GLY A 329 -30.12 -20.00 -28.75
C GLY A 329 -30.55 -20.76 -27.49
N ALA A 330 -29.61 -21.42 -26.80
CA ALA A 330 -29.90 -22.20 -25.58
C ALA A 330 -30.47 -21.36 -24.44
N SER A 331 -30.04 -20.10 -24.30
CA SER A 331 -30.53 -19.17 -23.28
C SER A 331 -31.78 -18.40 -23.70
N CYS A 332 -32.34 -18.70 -24.87
CA CYS A 332 -33.50 -18.03 -25.46
C CYS A 332 -33.29 -16.50 -25.58
N ALA A 333 -32.20 -16.11 -26.24
CA ALA A 333 -31.70 -14.74 -26.32
C ALA A 333 -31.37 -14.11 -24.95
N GLY A 334 -30.97 -14.92 -23.95
CA GLY A 334 -30.67 -14.45 -22.60
C GLY A 334 -31.89 -14.27 -21.67
N ARG A 335 -33.07 -14.77 -22.07
CA ARG A 335 -34.29 -14.74 -21.23
C ARG A 335 -34.27 -15.79 -20.12
N LEU A 336 -33.53 -16.88 -20.29
CA LEU A 336 -33.31 -17.91 -19.28
C LEU A 336 -31.99 -17.69 -18.55
N ASP A 337 -31.96 -18.01 -17.25
CA ASP A 337 -30.74 -18.04 -16.44
C ASP A 337 -29.93 -19.34 -16.64
N TYR A 338 -30.28 -20.19 -17.60
CA TYR A 338 -29.60 -21.45 -17.92
C TYR A 338 -29.67 -21.78 -19.41
N GLU A 339 -28.89 -22.77 -19.86
CA GLU A 339 -28.94 -23.34 -21.21
C GLU A 339 -30.04 -24.40 -21.28
N SER A 340 -31.07 -24.18 -22.10
CA SER A 340 -32.22 -25.08 -22.28
C SER A 340 -31.98 -26.22 -23.27
N ASP A 341 -30.77 -26.33 -23.84
CA ASP A 341 -30.43 -27.30 -24.89
C ASP A 341 -31.39 -27.27 -26.11
N GLY A 342 -31.90 -26.08 -26.46
CA GLY A 342 -32.80 -25.88 -27.60
C GLY A 342 -34.27 -26.23 -27.34
N ASP A 343 -34.74 -26.02 -26.10
CA ASP A 343 -36.14 -26.19 -25.69
C ASP A 343 -36.76 -24.86 -25.20
N CYS A 344 -36.52 -23.78 -25.93
CA CYS A 344 -37.10 -22.46 -25.65
C CYS A 344 -38.60 -22.45 -25.86
N VAL A 345 -39.11 -23.15 -26.89
CA VAL A 345 -40.56 -23.27 -27.10
C VAL A 345 -41.23 -24.01 -25.95
N GLY A 346 -40.61 -25.07 -25.42
CA GLY A 346 -41.12 -25.80 -24.25
C GLY A 346 -41.09 -24.96 -22.98
N SER A 347 -40.06 -24.13 -22.81
CA SER A 347 -39.84 -23.32 -21.60
C SER A 347 -40.68 -22.04 -21.57
N LEU A 348 -40.81 -21.33 -22.69
CA LEU A 348 -41.38 -19.98 -22.76
C LEU A 348 -42.61 -19.87 -23.68
N GLY A 349 -42.94 -20.92 -24.45
CA GLY A 349 -43.95 -20.86 -25.51
C GLY A 349 -43.37 -20.39 -26.86
N SER A 350 -44.14 -20.49 -27.96
CA SER A 350 -43.62 -20.20 -29.31
C SER A 350 -43.32 -18.73 -29.57
N THR A 351 -44.07 -17.83 -28.92
CA THR A 351 -43.94 -16.38 -29.06
C THR A 351 -44.05 -15.75 -27.69
N THR A 352 -43.12 -14.87 -27.36
CA THR A 352 -43.17 -14.06 -26.14
C THR A 352 -43.66 -12.65 -26.48
N ASP A 353 -44.74 -12.20 -25.82
CA ASP A 353 -45.30 -10.85 -25.96
C ASP A 353 -44.46 -9.78 -25.24
#